data_AF-A0A2B7ZGK2-F1
#
_entry.id   AF-A0A2B7ZGK2-F1
#
_cell.length_a   1.000
_cell.length_b   1.000
_cell.length_c   1.000
_cell.angle_alpha   90.00
_cell.angle_beta   90.00
_cell.angle_gamma   90.00
#
_symmetry.space_group_name_H-M   'P 1'
#
loop_
_entity.id
_entity.type
_entity.pdbx_description
1 polymer ?
#
loop_
_entity_poly.entity_id
_entity_poly.type
_entity_poly.pdbx_seq_one_letter_code
_entity_poly.pdbx_strand_id
1 'polypeptide(L)'
;MHSRSPSPSAPLNPEPSRPEDRAMLGLPPMSYVQAVQSGEHRVPESSAFHKDRSPLHVDGHPPGASSLNTQGFSQRNGLTSYPLARGVHTHRGNSRTNRANAPQGNGTSNNSGRSRRGTSERTGLHWAPLNVGLDRRLQTLVVLYHTISIPIFLTAFFFSCAIPLFWPLLLPYLVYISLFSNTATSGTLVRRSPFLRSLRVWNYFASYFPARLHRSVLLPATRKYIFGYHPHGIISHGAFAAFGTEALGFSTLFPGITNTLLTLDSNFRLPFYRDYALAMGLASVSRESCENLLSKGGLDNAGMGRAITIVVGGASESLDAQPHAIRLVLKRRKGFVKLAIRTGADLVPVLAFGENELYEQVSSDQHPFIRKFQLLVKRTMGFTVPLFHARGVFNYDVGLMPYRRPLNIVVGRPIQVVQQQDRAKIEDAYVDELHARYVRELQRLWEEYRGLFATERTSELEIVA
;
A
#
# COMPACT_ATOMS: atom_id res chain seq x y z
N MET A 1 39.00 -40.66 -36.23
CA MET A 1 38.01 -41.29 -35.34
C MET A 1 37.62 -40.28 -34.26
N HIS A 2 36.32 -40.16 -34.01
CA HIS A 2 35.61 -38.98 -33.51
C HIS A 2 35.94 -38.52 -32.08
N SER A 3 36.12 -37.21 -31.96
CA SER A 3 36.00 -36.44 -30.72
C SER A 3 34.53 -36.32 -30.30
N ARG A 4 34.24 -36.55 -29.01
CA ARG A 4 32.91 -36.30 -28.42
C ARG A 4 32.81 -34.83 -28.00
N SER A 5 31.76 -34.18 -28.48
CA SER A 5 31.33 -32.83 -28.14
C SER A 5 30.85 -32.72 -26.68
N PRO A 6 31.12 -31.62 -25.98
CA PRO A 6 30.49 -31.32 -24.69
C PRO A 6 29.09 -30.71 -24.90
N SER A 7 28.14 -31.18 -24.08
CA SER A 7 26.76 -30.67 -23.98
C SER A 7 26.70 -29.16 -23.73
N PRO A 8 25.69 -28.43 -24.25
CA PRO A 8 25.59 -26.98 -24.05
C PRO A 8 25.25 -26.68 -22.58
N SER A 9 26.15 -25.95 -21.92
CA SER A 9 25.92 -25.30 -20.64
C SER A 9 24.64 -24.44 -20.70
N ALA A 10 23.73 -24.65 -19.76
CA ALA A 10 22.58 -23.78 -19.57
C ALA A 10 23.05 -22.32 -19.40
N PRO A 11 22.42 -21.34 -20.07
CA PRO A 11 22.83 -19.95 -19.96
C PRO A 11 22.61 -19.46 -18.53
N LEU A 12 23.68 -18.90 -17.94
CA LEU A 12 23.75 -18.35 -16.58
C LEU A 12 22.95 -17.05 -16.39
N ASN A 13 22.20 -16.61 -17.40
CA ASN A 13 21.37 -15.41 -17.34
C ASN A 13 19.88 -15.77 -17.48
N PRO A 14 18.99 -15.21 -16.65
CA PRO A 14 17.56 -15.38 -16.83
C PRO A 14 17.15 -14.85 -18.22
N GLU A 15 16.22 -15.54 -18.88
CA GLU A 15 15.63 -15.03 -20.12
C GLU A 15 15.10 -13.61 -19.90
N PRO A 16 15.31 -12.68 -20.85
CA PRO A 16 14.85 -11.31 -20.68
C PRO A 16 13.33 -11.25 -20.59
N SER A 17 12.84 -10.42 -19.69
CA SER A 17 11.41 -10.23 -19.41
C SER A 17 10.80 -9.04 -20.16
N ARG A 18 11.61 -8.17 -20.76
CA ARG A 18 11.15 -7.00 -21.52
C ARG A 18 10.71 -7.39 -22.93
N PRO A 19 9.58 -6.87 -23.45
CA PRO A 19 9.11 -7.18 -24.80
C PRO A 19 10.12 -6.81 -25.89
N GLU A 20 10.83 -5.69 -25.74
CA GLU A 20 11.83 -5.20 -26.70
C GLU A 20 13.05 -6.11 -26.76
N ASP A 21 13.57 -6.53 -25.60
CA ASP A 21 14.69 -7.46 -25.49
C ASP A 21 14.32 -8.87 -26.00
N ARG A 22 13.07 -9.31 -25.75
CA ARG A 22 12.54 -10.58 -26.27
C ARG A 22 12.34 -10.53 -27.79
N ALA A 23 11.87 -9.40 -28.33
CA ALA A 23 11.74 -9.20 -29.77
C ALA A 23 13.10 -9.21 -30.48
N MET A 24 14.12 -8.57 -29.90
CA MET A 24 15.50 -8.63 -30.41
C MET A 24 16.07 -10.05 -30.43
N LEU A 25 15.57 -10.95 -29.56
CA LEU A 25 16.00 -12.34 -29.45
C LEU A 25 15.04 -13.34 -30.10
N GLY A 26 14.00 -12.88 -30.81
CA GLY A 26 13.00 -13.75 -31.45
C GLY A 26 12.13 -14.57 -30.48
N LEU A 27 12.05 -14.16 -29.21
CA LEU A 27 11.29 -14.82 -28.15
C LEU A 27 9.84 -14.31 -28.11
N PRO A 28 8.84 -15.16 -27.80
CA PRO A 28 7.44 -14.74 -27.72
C PRO A 28 7.23 -13.74 -26.57
N PRO A 29 6.29 -12.77 -26.70
CA PRO A 29 6.05 -11.75 -25.68
C PRO A 29 5.60 -12.39 -24.36
N MET A 30 6.16 -11.91 -23.25
CA MET A 30 5.90 -12.41 -21.90
C MET A 30 5.06 -11.37 -21.15
N SER A 31 3.97 -11.80 -20.48
CA SER A 31 3.18 -10.88 -19.65
C SER A 31 3.93 -10.53 -18.36
N TYR A 32 3.65 -9.37 -17.78
CA TYR A 32 4.25 -8.96 -16.50
C TYR A 32 3.99 -10.00 -15.40
N VAL A 33 2.80 -10.60 -15.40
CA VAL A 33 2.42 -11.72 -14.52
C VAL A 33 3.34 -12.93 -14.68
N GLN A 34 3.63 -13.32 -15.92
CA GLN A 34 4.56 -14.42 -16.21
C GLN A 34 6.00 -14.09 -15.79
N ALA A 35 6.43 -12.83 -15.94
CA ALA A 35 7.75 -12.38 -15.50
C ALA A 35 7.91 -12.45 -13.96
N VAL A 36 6.86 -12.10 -13.21
CA VAL A 36 6.87 -12.20 -11.74
C VAL A 36 6.85 -13.67 -11.29
N GLN A 37 6.00 -14.51 -11.88
CA GLN A 37 5.90 -15.93 -11.52
C GLN A 37 7.15 -16.75 -11.86
N SER A 38 7.81 -16.44 -12.99
CA SER A 38 9.06 -17.12 -13.40
C SER A 38 10.26 -16.76 -12.53
N GLY A 39 10.27 -15.57 -11.91
CA GLY A 39 11.30 -15.16 -10.94
C GLY A 39 11.24 -15.91 -9.61
N GLU A 40 10.05 -16.37 -9.19
CA GLU A 40 9.87 -17.10 -7.92
C GLU A 40 10.29 -18.59 -7.99
N HIS A 41 10.39 -19.19 -9.19
CA HIS A 41 10.64 -20.63 -9.36
C HIS A 41 12.12 -21.02 -9.58
N ARG A 42 13.07 -20.09 -9.52
CA ARG A 42 14.50 -20.36 -9.85
C ARG A 42 15.51 -20.01 -8.76
N VAL A 43 15.19 -20.23 -7.48
CA VAL A 43 16.21 -20.26 -6.41
C VAL A 43 16.62 -21.72 -6.17
N PRO A 44 17.88 -22.13 -6.42
CA PRO A 44 18.31 -23.50 -6.16
C PRO A 44 18.52 -23.72 -4.66
N GLU A 45 17.88 -24.75 -4.09
CA GLU A 45 18.27 -25.33 -2.80
C GLU A 45 19.56 -26.15 -2.99
N SER A 46 20.64 -25.78 -2.29
CA SER A 46 21.56 -26.69 -1.57
C SER A 46 22.98 -26.13 -1.45
N SER A 47 23.50 -26.09 -0.22
CA SER A 47 24.69 -26.85 0.15
C SER A 47 24.95 -26.67 1.65
N ALA A 48 24.88 -27.79 2.36
CA ALA A 48 25.21 -27.90 3.77
C ALA A 48 26.71 -27.62 3.98
N PHE A 49 27.04 -26.74 4.94
CA PHE A 49 28.42 -26.52 5.36
C PHE A 49 28.83 -27.55 6.41
N HIS A 50 29.63 -28.53 6.00
CA HIS A 50 30.49 -29.29 6.90
C HIS A 50 31.67 -28.41 7.35
N LYS A 51 32.02 -28.58 8.62
CA LYS A 51 33.03 -27.86 9.38
C LYS A 51 34.39 -28.51 9.12
N ASP A 52 35.43 -27.72 8.82
CA ASP A 52 36.78 -28.09 9.27
C ASP A 52 37.68 -26.87 9.51
N ARG A 53 38.45 -26.98 10.60
CA ARG A 53 39.38 -25.99 11.14
C ARG A 53 40.77 -26.24 10.57
N SER A 54 41.52 -25.19 10.22
CA SER A 54 42.84 -24.84 10.80
C SER A 54 43.51 -23.65 10.06
N PRO A 55 44.39 -22.85 10.71
CA PRO A 55 44.74 -21.49 10.28
C PRO A 55 46.21 -21.36 9.82
N LEU A 56 46.53 -20.42 8.92
CA LEU A 56 47.90 -19.92 8.73
C LEU A 56 47.93 -18.43 8.27
N HIS A 57 48.58 -17.63 9.12
CA HIS A 57 49.29 -16.34 8.99
C HIS A 57 50.09 -16.15 7.66
N VAL A 58 50.57 -14.99 7.16
CA VAL A 58 50.45 -13.53 7.43
C VAL A 58 51.18 -12.74 6.31
N ASP A 59 50.81 -11.46 6.13
CA ASP A 59 51.50 -10.25 5.62
C ASP A 59 52.22 -10.13 4.25
N GLY A 60 52.02 -8.94 3.63
CA GLY A 60 53.09 -8.22 2.91
C GLY A 60 52.74 -7.59 1.56
N HIS A 61 52.36 -6.32 1.55
CA HIS A 61 52.25 -5.37 0.39
C HIS A 61 53.48 -4.42 0.38
N PRO A 62 53.69 -3.43 -0.55
CA PRO A 62 53.14 -3.07 -1.90
C PRO A 62 54.27 -2.50 -2.85
N PRO A 63 54.10 -1.46 -3.73
CA PRO A 63 53.04 -1.06 -4.69
C PRO A 63 53.52 -0.81 -6.16
N GLY A 64 52.55 -0.71 -7.09
CA GLY A 64 52.69 0.00 -8.38
C GLY A 64 51.33 0.21 -9.09
N ALA A 65 50.94 1.49 -9.23
CA ALA A 65 49.86 2.18 -10.00
C ALA A 65 48.92 1.35 -10.94
N SER A 66 47.65 1.66 -11.22
CA SER A 66 46.72 2.77 -10.98
C SER A 66 45.33 2.37 -11.52
N SER A 67 44.21 2.73 -10.88
CA SER A 67 42.93 3.10 -11.54
C SER A 67 41.79 3.31 -10.54
N LEU A 68 40.91 4.26 -10.87
CA LEU A 68 39.69 4.64 -10.17
C LEU A 68 38.75 3.44 -9.98
N ASN A 69 38.16 3.30 -8.78
CA ASN A 69 36.90 2.58 -8.63
C ASN A 69 36.07 3.13 -7.46
N THR A 70 34.83 3.47 -7.81
CA THR A 70 33.71 3.87 -6.98
C THR A 70 33.39 2.75 -5.97
N GLN A 71 33.46 3.06 -4.67
CA GLN A 71 33.05 2.12 -3.63
C GLN A 71 31.52 1.93 -3.65
N GLY A 72 31.11 0.70 -3.96
CA GLY A 72 29.76 0.21 -3.68
C GLY A 72 29.58 -0.04 -2.18
N PHE A 73 28.54 0.56 -1.61
CA PHE A 73 28.04 0.18 -0.30
C PHE A 73 27.20 -1.09 -0.42
N SER A 74 27.74 -2.19 0.10
CA SER A 74 27.03 -3.44 0.36
C SER A 74 26.01 -3.24 1.49
N GLN A 75 24.72 -3.47 1.22
CA GLN A 75 23.72 -3.67 2.27
C GLN A 75 23.74 -5.14 2.72
N ARG A 76 24.19 -5.38 3.95
CA ARG A 76 23.90 -6.59 4.74
C ARG A 76 22.43 -6.54 5.21
N ASN A 77 21.54 -7.25 4.52
CA ASN A 77 20.17 -7.48 4.98
C ASN A 77 20.05 -8.90 5.55
N GLY A 78 20.26 -9.03 6.86
CA GLY A 78 20.03 -10.25 7.63
C GLY A 78 18.61 -10.30 8.20
N LEU A 79 17.61 -10.54 7.35
CA LEU A 79 16.28 -11.00 7.76
C LEU A 79 15.80 -12.04 6.74
N THR A 80 16.00 -13.30 7.08
CA THR A 80 15.45 -14.45 6.36
C THR A 80 13.96 -14.57 6.66
N SER A 81 13.12 -14.38 5.65
CA SER A 81 11.71 -14.77 5.69
C SER A 81 11.60 -16.26 5.34
N TYR A 82 11.14 -17.09 6.28
CA TYR A 82 10.77 -18.48 5.99
C TYR A 82 9.51 -18.53 5.12
N PRO A 83 9.45 -19.41 4.09
CA PRO A 83 8.20 -19.68 3.38
C PRO A 83 7.23 -20.46 4.28
N LEU A 84 5.96 -20.05 4.31
CA LEU A 84 4.87 -20.85 4.87
C LEU A 84 4.58 -22.04 3.94
N ALA A 85 4.43 -23.23 4.53
CA ALA A 85 4.22 -24.49 3.83
C ALA A 85 2.87 -24.54 3.09
N ARG A 86 2.89 -25.06 1.85
CA ARG A 86 1.70 -25.42 1.06
C ARG A 86 0.96 -26.58 1.73
N GLY A 87 -0.30 -26.36 2.12
CA GLY A 87 -1.24 -27.44 2.41
C GLY A 87 -1.66 -28.13 1.12
N VAL A 88 -1.24 -29.38 0.93
CA VAL A 88 -1.69 -30.26 -0.17
C VAL A 88 -2.82 -31.13 0.37
N HIS A 89 -4.06 -30.83 -0.01
CA HIS A 89 -5.17 -31.78 0.12
C HIS A 89 -5.18 -32.68 -1.12
N THR A 90 -4.63 -33.88 -0.99
CA THR A 90 -4.79 -34.95 -1.98
C THR A 90 -6.01 -35.80 -1.62
N HIS A 91 -7.01 -35.78 -2.51
CA HIS A 91 -8.03 -36.82 -2.60
C HIS A 91 -7.35 -38.15 -2.91
N ARG A 92 -7.57 -39.18 -2.09
CA ARG A 92 -7.23 -40.57 -2.43
C ARG A 92 -8.47 -41.45 -2.31
N GLY A 93 -9.06 -41.76 -3.45
CA GLY A 93 -9.99 -42.87 -3.62
C GLY A 93 -9.27 -44.14 -4.06
N ASN A 94 -10.02 -45.25 -3.98
CA ASN A 94 -9.74 -46.65 -4.33
C ASN A 94 -9.05 -47.53 -3.27
N SER A 95 -9.43 -48.79 -3.03
CA SER A 95 -10.67 -49.58 -3.17
C SER A 95 -10.31 -51.03 -2.77
N ARG A 96 -11.24 -51.75 -2.08
CA ARG A 96 -11.41 -53.24 -2.01
C ARG A 96 -10.29 -54.05 -1.30
N THR A 97 -10.49 -55.12 -0.50
CA THR A 97 -11.55 -56.14 -0.38
C THR A 97 -11.36 -57.04 0.88
N ASN A 98 -12.49 -57.42 1.52
CA ASN A 98 -12.92 -58.70 2.14
C ASN A 98 -12.02 -59.64 3.00
N ARG A 99 -12.47 -59.90 4.24
CA ARG A 99 -12.80 -61.21 4.89
C ARG A 99 -13.13 -60.94 6.39
N ALA A 100 -14.36 -61.09 6.90
CA ALA A 100 -15.20 -62.27 7.19
C ALA A 100 -15.08 -62.80 8.65
N ASN A 101 -16.25 -62.79 9.33
CA ASN A 101 -16.78 -63.64 10.41
C ASN A 101 -16.58 -63.32 11.91
N ALA A 102 -17.74 -63.27 12.58
CA ALA A 102 -18.10 -63.06 14.00
C ALA A 102 -17.99 -64.38 14.84
N PRO A 103 -18.51 -64.55 16.10
CA PRO A 103 -19.38 -63.66 16.91
C PRO A 103 -19.22 -63.66 18.47
N GLN A 104 -20.08 -62.83 19.09
CA GLN A 104 -20.72 -62.94 20.42
C GLN A 104 -19.97 -62.62 21.73
N GLY A 105 -20.63 -61.77 22.55
CA GLY A 105 -20.34 -61.51 23.96
C GLY A 105 -21.24 -60.42 24.53
N ASN A 106 -22.44 -60.79 24.99
CA ASN A 106 -23.42 -59.93 25.66
C ASN A 106 -22.92 -59.42 27.02
N GLY A 107 -23.19 -58.15 27.33
CA GLY A 107 -22.98 -57.55 28.65
C GLY A 107 -23.75 -56.25 28.79
N THR A 108 -25.03 -56.36 29.12
CA THR A 108 -25.95 -55.27 29.43
C THR A 108 -25.55 -54.56 30.73
N SER A 109 -25.42 -53.23 30.71
CA SER A 109 -25.78 -52.40 31.86
C SER A 109 -26.48 -51.12 31.39
N ASN A 110 -27.79 -51.09 31.59
CA ASN A 110 -28.60 -49.88 31.54
C ASN A 110 -28.15 -48.93 32.65
N ASN A 111 -27.85 -47.68 32.30
CA ASN A 111 -28.17 -46.58 33.20
C ASN A 111 -28.61 -45.35 32.39
N SER A 112 -29.90 -45.08 32.51
CA SER A 112 -30.61 -43.92 31.98
C SER A 112 -30.21 -42.64 32.72
N GLY A 113 -29.97 -41.55 32.00
CA GLY A 113 -30.02 -40.22 32.62
C GLY A 113 -29.32 -39.10 31.89
N ARG A 114 -30.13 -38.19 31.34
CA ARG A 114 -29.83 -36.81 30.92
C ARG A 114 -29.12 -36.59 29.58
N SER A 115 -29.99 -36.38 28.59
CA SER A 115 -29.82 -35.38 27.53
C SER A 115 -29.22 -34.07 28.09
N ARG A 116 -28.01 -33.73 27.62
CA ARG A 116 -27.47 -32.37 27.71
C ARG A 116 -27.46 -31.79 26.31
N ARG A 117 -28.55 -31.08 26.01
CA ARG A 117 -28.65 -30.01 25.02
C ARG A 117 -27.42 -29.09 25.09
N GLY A 118 -26.94 -28.70 23.91
CA GLY A 118 -26.41 -27.37 23.62
C GLY A 118 -25.13 -26.99 24.33
N THR A 119 -23.99 -27.34 23.76
CA THR A 119 -22.79 -26.52 23.91
C THR A 119 -23.05 -25.18 23.25
N SER A 120 -23.45 -24.20 24.06
CA SER A 120 -23.31 -22.78 23.77
C SER A 120 -21.87 -22.53 23.31
N GLU A 121 -21.68 -22.15 22.06
CA GLU A 121 -20.45 -21.48 21.64
C GLU A 121 -20.26 -20.28 22.57
N ARG A 122 -19.14 -20.26 23.29
CA ARG A 122 -18.79 -19.14 24.15
C ARG A 122 -18.43 -17.97 23.25
N THR A 123 -19.31 -16.98 23.20
CA THR A 123 -19.03 -15.60 22.78
C THR A 123 -18.04 -14.97 23.76
N GLY A 124 -16.78 -15.39 23.69
CA GLY A 124 -15.68 -14.82 24.48
C GLY A 124 -14.76 -14.00 23.59
N LEU A 125 -14.36 -12.82 24.04
CA LEU A 125 -13.30 -12.03 23.39
C LEU A 125 -12.03 -12.88 23.27
N HIS A 126 -11.54 -13.04 22.05
CA HIS A 126 -10.27 -13.68 21.73
C HIS A 126 -9.13 -12.70 22.03
N TRP A 127 -8.27 -13.04 22.97
CA TRP A 127 -7.12 -12.19 23.37
C TRP A 127 -5.87 -12.47 22.55
N ALA A 128 -5.03 -11.45 22.35
CA ALA A 128 -3.66 -11.60 21.84
C ALA A 128 -2.88 -12.62 22.68
N PRO A 129 -2.34 -13.71 22.09
CA PRO A 129 -1.48 -14.61 22.85
C PRO A 129 -0.27 -13.82 23.38
N LEU A 130 0.10 -14.01 24.64
CA LEU A 130 1.21 -13.25 25.25
C LEU A 130 2.56 -13.57 24.58
N ASN A 131 2.67 -14.70 23.89
CA ASN A 131 3.85 -15.15 23.16
C ASN A 131 3.85 -14.70 21.68
N VAL A 132 3.71 -13.39 21.43
CA VAL A 132 3.95 -12.79 20.11
C VAL A 132 5.36 -12.21 20.07
N GLY A 133 6.14 -12.57 19.04
CA GLY A 133 7.49 -12.05 18.81
C GLY A 133 7.55 -10.52 18.69
N LEU A 134 8.70 -9.95 19.06
CA LEU A 134 8.94 -8.50 19.12
C LEU A 134 8.64 -7.79 17.79
N ASP A 135 8.99 -8.40 16.65
CA ASP A 135 8.73 -7.83 15.33
C ASP A 135 7.24 -7.59 15.09
N ARG A 136 6.39 -8.56 15.43
CA ARG A 136 4.95 -8.42 15.27
C ARG A 136 4.39 -7.35 16.21
N ARG A 137 4.95 -7.19 17.40
CA ARG A 137 4.57 -6.11 18.34
C ARG A 137 4.96 -4.74 17.80
N LEU A 138 6.16 -4.60 17.25
CA LEU A 138 6.60 -3.36 16.60
C LEU A 138 5.74 -3.02 15.38
N GLN A 139 5.43 -3.99 14.54
CA GLN A 139 4.48 -3.80 13.42
C GLN A 139 3.14 -3.27 13.93
N THR A 140 2.55 -3.91 14.95
CA THR A 140 1.30 -3.44 15.53
C THR A 140 1.43 -2.04 16.13
N LEU A 141 2.51 -1.75 16.86
CA LEU A 141 2.76 -0.44 17.47
C LEU A 141 2.85 0.67 16.42
N VAL A 142 3.56 0.44 15.31
CA VAL A 142 3.77 1.42 14.25
C VAL A 142 2.47 1.72 13.51
N VAL A 143 1.70 0.68 13.15
CA VAL A 143 0.42 0.90 12.48
C VAL A 143 -0.59 1.52 13.44
N LEU A 144 -0.60 1.12 14.71
CA LEU A 144 -1.42 1.77 15.74
C LEU A 144 -1.06 3.26 15.85
N TYR A 145 0.22 3.59 16.02
CA TYR A 145 0.70 4.98 16.06
C TYR A 145 0.20 5.77 14.84
N HIS A 146 0.29 5.19 13.63
CA HIS A 146 -0.24 5.84 12.43
C HIS A 146 -1.75 6.05 12.50
N THR A 147 -2.53 5.04 12.90
CA THR A 147 -3.99 5.13 13.00
C THR A 147 -4.46 6.16 14.03
N ILE A 148 -3.74 6.32 15.15
CA ILE A 148 -4.10 7.25 16.23
C ILE A 148 -3.19 8.49 16.31
N SER A 149 -2.42 8.80 15.26
CA SER A 149 -1.45 9.90 15.30
C SER A 149 -2.12 11.24 15.56
N ILE A 150 -3.28 11.51 14.93
CA ILE A 150 -4.01 12.77 15.11
C ILE A 150 -4.40 12.96 16.60
N PRO A 151 -5.11 12.01 17.25
CA PRO A 151 -5.35 12.07 18.70
C PRO A 151 -4.07 12.29 19.51
N ILE A 152 -2.99 11.55 19.24
CA ILE A 152 -1.72 11.68 19.97
C ILE A 152 -1.18 13.12 19.91
N PHE A 153 -1.10 13.70 18.71
CA PHE A 153 -0.57 15.05 18.53
C PHE A 153 -1.50 16.11 19.13
N LEU A 154 -2.81 15.93 19.06
CA LEU A 154 -3.77 16.84 19.71
C LEU A 154 -3.69 16.76 21.23
N THR A 155 -3.60 15.56 21.81
CA THR A 155 -3.39 15.39 23.26
C THR A 155 -2.10 16.06 23.69
N ALA A 156 -1.00 15.87 22.96
CA ALA A 156 0.27 16.54 23.24
C ALA A 156 0.12 18.07 23.17
N PHE A 157 -0.58 18.61 22.17
CA PHE A 157 -0.84 20.04 22.05
C PHE A 157 -1.64 20.59 23.22
N PHE A 158 -2.79 19.98 23.56
CA PHE A 158 -3.61 20.44 24.68
C PHE A 158 -2.89 20.30 26.02
N PHE A 159 -2.10 19.25 26.20
CA PHE A 159 -1.23 19.12 27.37
C PHE A 159 -0.19 20.24 27.44
N SER A 160 0.42 20.62 26.31
CA SER A 160 1.32 21.78 26.26
C SER A 160 0.60 23.10 26.58
N CYS A 161 -0.64 23.28 26.11
CA CYS A 161 -1.45 24.46 26.44
C CYS A 161 -1.79 24.54 27.94
N ALA A 162 -1.95 23.42 28.62
CA ALA A 162 -2.24 23.37 30.05
C ALA A 162 -1.06 23.81 30.94
N ILE A 163 0.15 23.90 30.38
CA ILE A 163 1.37 24.26 31.11
C ILE A 163 1.82 25.67 30.67
N PRO A 164 1.66 26.71 31.52
CA PRO A 164 2.00 28.09 31.19
C PRO A 164 3.46 28.31 30.74
N LEU A 165 4.38 27.46 31.19
CA LEU A 165 5.79 27.49 30.79
C LEU A 165 5.98 27.38 29.26
N PHE A 166 5.08 26.69 28.55
CA PHE A 166 5.18 26.54 27.10
C PHE A 166 4.55 27.70 26.31
N TRP A 167 3.78 28.58 26.95
CA TRP A 167 3.05 29.66 26.26
C TRP A 167 3.94 30.63 25.47
N PRO A 168 5.13 31.03 25.93
CA PRO A 168 6.02 31.88 25.15
C PRO A 168 6.44 31.28 23.80
N LEU A 169 6.41 29.95 23.66
CA LEU A 169 6.68 29.25 22.40
C LEU A 169 5.39 28.95 21.63
N LEU A 170 4.32 28.55 22.35
CA LEU A 170 3.05 28.16 21.74
C LEU A 170 2.32 29.34 21.11
N LEU A 171 2.29 30.51 21.74
CA LEU A 171 1.54 31.66 21.22
C LEU A 171 2.14 32.16 19.88
N PRO A 172 3.46 32.42 19.76
CA PRO A 172 4.05 32.77 18.46
C PRO A 172 3.88 31.67 17.42
N TYR A 173 4.01 30.40 17.82
CA TYR A 173 3.76 29.27 16.94
C TYR A 173 2.31 29.28 16.41
N LEU A 174 1.30 29.42 17.27
CA LEU A 174 -0.10 29.47 16.87
C LEU A 174 -0.41 30.65 15.93
N VAL A 175 0.15 31.82 16.23
CA VAL A 175 0.06 33.01 15.37
C VAL A 175 0.70 32.73 14.00
N TYR A 176 1.90 32.16 13.98
CA TYR A 176 2.61 31.78 12.75
C TYR A 176 1.80 30.81 11.89
N ILE A 177 1.31 29.71 12.47
CA ILE A 177 0.60 28.68 11.71
C ILE A 177 -0.75 29.16 11.19
N SER A 178 -1.40 30.09 11.90
CA SER A 178 -2.75 30.56 11.55
C SER A 178 -2.74 31.72 10.56
N LEU A 179 -1.78 32.64 10.67
CA LEU A 179 -1.77 33.88 9.89
C LEU A 179 -0.74 33.89 8.76
N PHE A 180 0.37 33.16 8.90
CA PHE A 180 1.53 33.32 8.00
C PHE A 180 1.90 32.06 7.22
N SER A 181 1.51 30.87 7.71
CA SER A 181 1.90 29.60 7.08
C SER A 181 0.99 29.21 5.91
N ASN A 182 1.53 29.25 4.69
CA ASN A 182 0.94 28.63 3.50
C ASN A 182 1.66 27.34 3.05
N THR A 183 2.49 26.73 3.92
CA THR A 183 3.37 25.61 3.53
C THR A 183 2.62 24.40 2.95
N ALA A 184 1.38 24.16 3.40
CA ALA A 184 0.56 23.04 2.92
C ALA A 184 0.03 23.23 1.48
N THR A 185 0.04 24.46 0.97
CA THR A 185 -0.46 24.82 -0.37
C THR A 185 0.62 25.41 -1.27
N SER A 186 1.78 25.83 -0.74
CA SER A 186 2.80 26.58 -1.48
C SER A 186 3.41 25.83 -2.68
N GLY A 187 3.43 24.50 -2.62
CA GLY A 187 4.05 23.62 -3.62
C GLY A 187 5.56 23.38 -3.43
N THR A 188 6.23 24.10 -2.51
CA THR A 188 7.70 24.12 -2.43
C THR A 188 8.32 22.88 -1.75
N LEU A 189 7.54 22.12 -0.99
CA LEU A 189 8.00 20.96 -0.19
C LEU A 189 9.18 21.24 0.76
N VAL A 190 9.42 22.49 1.15
CA VAL A 190 10.57 22.90 2.00
C VAL A 190 10.64 22.10 3.32
N ARG A 191 9.50 21.64 3.82
CA ARG A 191 9.41 20.88 5.07
C ARG A 191 9.51 19.37 4.91
N ARG A 192 9.47 18.85 3.69
CA ARG A 192 9.58 17.41 3.44
C ARG A 192 10.94 16.92 3.92
N SER A 193 10.94 15.90 4.77
CA SER A 193 12.15 15.24 5.25
C SER A 193 12.33 13.88 4.56
N PRO A 194 13.32 13.73 3.66
CA PRO A 194 13.66 12.43 3.08
C PRO A 194 14.06 11.40 4.15
N PHE A 195 14.74 11.86 5.20
CA PHE A 195 15.14 11.03 6.33
C PHE A 195 13.92 10.45 7.07
N LEU A 196 12.94 11.29 7.40
CA LEU A 196 11.74 10.82 8.10
C LEU A 196 11.00 9.78 7.28
N ARG A 197 10.85 10.00 5.96
CA ARG A 197 10.19 9.08 5.04
C ARG A 197 10.93 7.75 4.83
N SER A 198 12.26 7.72 5.02
CA SER A 198 13.10 6.53 4.84
C SER A 198 13.44 5.80 6.14
N LEU A 199 12.88 6.22 7.27
CA LEU A 199 13.06 5.53 8.54
C LEU A 199 12.64 4.06 8.45
N ARG A 200 13.47 3.18 9.02
CA ARG A 200 13.23 1.73 9.07
C ARG A 200 11.92 1.36 9.77
N VAL A 201 11.36 2.26 10.57
CA VAL A 201 10.06 2.08 11.21
C VAL A 201 8.96 1.78 10.18
N TRP A 202 9.03 2.37 8.99
CA TRP A 202 8.05 2.15 7.93
C TRP A 202 8.13 0.75 7.31
N ASN A 203 9.25 0.05 7.44
CA ASN A 203 9.34 -1.36 7.04
C ASN A 203 8.44 -2.23 7.92
N TYR A 204 8.29 -1.90 9.21
CA TYR A 204 7.32 -2.57 10.08
C TYR A 204 5.88 -2.24 9.68
N PHE A 205 5.60 -1.00 9.28
CA PHE A 205 4.29 -0.62 8.73
C PHE A 205 3.95 -1.46 7.49
N ALA A 206 4.86 -1.50 6.49
CA ALA A 206 4.67 -2.30 5.29
C ALA A 206 4.56 -3.80 5.57
N SER A 207 5.35 -4.33 6.52
CA SER A 207 5.34 -5.75 6.90
C SER A 207 4.12 -6.15 7.74
N TYR A 208 3.38 -5.19 8.31
CA TYR A 208 2.11 -5.48 8.97
C TYR A 208 1.05 -5.97 7.95
N PHE A 209 1.05 -5.36 6.76
CA PHE A 209 0.12 -5.62 5.66
C PHE A 209 0.72 -6.44 4.50
N PRO A 210 1.85 -7.13 4.70
CA PRO A 210 2.72 -7.61 3.61
C PRO A 210 2.68 -6.76 2.31
N ALA A 211 2.83 -5.44 2.42
CA ALA A 211 2.51 -4.52 1.33
C ALA A 211 3.55 -4.56 0.21
N ARG A 212 3.09 -4.40 -1.04
CA ARG A 212 3.89 -4.37 -2.27
C ARG A 212 3.40 -3.30 -3.23
N LEU A 213 4.36 -2.62 -3.86
CA LEU A 213 4.11 -1.62 -4.90
C LEU A 213 4.63 -2.16 -6.24
N HIS A 214 3.74 -2.19 -7.23
CA HIS A 214 3.98 -2.71 -8.56
C HIS A 214 3.83 -1.59 -9.58
N ARG A 215 4.61 -1.65 -10.66
CA ARG A 215 4.54 -0.68 -11.76
C ARG A 215 4.39 -1.43 -13.08
N SER A 216 3.35 -1.09 -13.83
CA SER A 216 3.07 -1.71 -15.13
C SER A 216 3.97 -1.20 -16.26
N VAL A 217 4.37 0.08 -16.24
CA VAL A 217 5.24 0.69 -17.26
C VAL A 217 6.18 1.72 -16.64
N LEU A 218 7.33 1.98 -17.30
CA LEU A 218 8.21 3.07 -16.90
C LEU A 218 7.50 4.41 -17.05
N LEU A 219 7.70 5.32 -16.09
CA LEU A 219 7.19 6.69 -16.14
C LEU A 219 8.38 7.66 -16.32
N PRO A 220 8.46 8.39 -17.45
CA PRO A 220 9.50 9.40 -17.64
C PRO A 220 9.46 10.51 -16.59
N ALA A 221 10.60 10.81 -15.95
CA ALA A 221 10.72 11.95 -15.03
C ALA A 221 10.55 13.32 -15.72
N THR A 222 10.45 13.36 -17.04
CA THR A 222 10.20 14.56 -17.85
C THR A 222 8.72 14.94 -17.96
N ARG A 223 7.84 14.25 -17.25
CA ARG A 223 6.40 14.53 -17.21
C ARG A 223 5.94 14.86 -15.79
N LYS A 224 4.74 15.42 -15.71
CA LYS A 224 3.98 15.64 -14.47
C LYS A 224 2.94 14.54 -14.33
N TYR A 225 2.64 14.11 -13.11
CA TYR A 225 1.70 13.00 -12.89
C TYR A 225 0.66 13.29 -11.80
N ILE A 226 -0.56 12.83 -12.04
CA ILE A 226 -1.60 12.67 -11.02
C ILE A 226 -1.86 11.18 -10.87
N PHE A 227 -1.35 10.57 -9.81
CA PHE A 227 -1.71 9.23 -9.40
C PHE A 227 -3.09 9.26 -8.75
N GLY A 228 -4.08 8.63 -9.39
CA GLY A 228 -5.39 8.43 -8.79
C GLY A 228 -5.43 7.08 -8.07
N TYR A 229 -5.45 7.10 -6.74
CA TYR A 229 -5.47 5.90 -5.89
C TYR A 229 -6.89 5.40 -5.65
N HIS A 230 -7.10 4.10 -5.82
CA HIS A 230 -8.37 3.39 -5.69
C HIS A 230 -8.16 1.99 -5.10
N PRO A 231 -9.07 1.46 -4.27
CA PRO A 231 -10.09 2.20 -3.54
C PRO A 231 -9.47 2.99 -2.38
N HIS A 232 -10.22 3.88 -1.76
CA HIS A 232 -9.83 4.61 -0.56
C HIS A 232 -9.71 3.68 0.65
N GLY A 233 -10.55 2.66 0.74
CA GLY A 233 -10.79 1.93 1.99
C GLY A 233 -11.21 2.89 3.11
N ILE A 234 -10.95 2.54 4.36
CA ILE A 234 -11.30 3.42 5.50
C ILE A 234 -10.28 4.56 5.67
N ILE A 235 -8.97 4.23 5.69
CA ILE A 235 -7.87 5.18 5.99
C ILE A 235 -6.83 5.29 4.84
N SER A 236 -6.92 4.44 3.81
CA SER A 236 -5.93 4.38 2.71
C SER A 236 -4.51 4.04 3.19
N HIS A 237 -4.36 2.96 3.97
CA HIS A 237 -3.06 2.52 4.49
C HIS A 237 -2.08 2.17 3.37
N GLY A 238 -2.57 1.57 2.28
CA GLY A 238 -1.73 1.28 1.12
C GLY A 238 -1.22 2.55 0.46
N ALA A 239 -2.05 3.60 0.37
CA ALA A 239 -1.61 4.89 -0.17
C ALA A 239 -0.49 5.50 0.68
N PHE A 240 -0.63 5.44 2.02
CA PHE A 240 0.43 5.91 2.91
C PHE A 240 1.72 5.09 2.77
N ALA A 241 1.63 3.76 2.75
CA ALA A 241 2.80 2.89 2.57
C ALA A 241 3.54 3.17 1.25
N ALA A 242 2.81 3.25 0.13
CA ALA A 242 3.39 3.39 -1.20
C ALA A 242 3.84 4.81 -1.54
N PHE A 243 3.11 5.83 -1.10
CA PHE A 243 3.28 7.20 -1.59
C PHE A 243 3.68 8.18 -0.48
N GLY A 244 3.34 7.87 0.77
CA GLY A 244 3.71 8.66 1.96
C GLY A 244 5.08 8.33 2.55
N THR A 245 5.61 7.13 2.30
CA THR A 245 6.89 6.65 2.85
C THR A 245 7.79 6.07 1.75
N GLU A 246 9.03 5.72 2.08
CA GLU A 246 9.92 4.96 1.19
C GLU A 246 9.93 3.44 1.50
N ALA A 247 9.02 2.94 2.34
CA ALA A 247 9.01 1.53 2.76
C ALA A 247 8.81 0.54 1.60
N LEU A 248 8.08 0.96 0.56
CA LEU A 248 7.85 0.17 -0.65
C LEU A 248 8.79 0.57 -1.81
N GLY A 249 9.80 1.40 -1.54
CA GLY A 249 10.82 1.78 -2.52
C GLY A 249 10.30 2.66 -3.66
N PHE A 250 9.40 3.61 -3.38
CA PHE A 250 8.81 4.49 -4.41
C PHE A 250 9.88 5.17 -5.27
N SER A 251 10.89 5.80 -4.66
CA SER A 251 11.96 6.49 -5.38
C SER A 251 12.81 5.56 -6.25
N THR A 252 12.97 4.29 -5.85
CA THR A 252 13.63 3.25 -6.67
C THR A 252 12.76 2.82 -7.83
N LEU A 253 11.45 2.65 -7.60
CA LEU A 253 10.51 2.21 -8.63
C LEU A 253 10.19 3.33 -9.63
N PHE A 254 10.21 4.59 -9.22
CA PHE A 254 9.91 5.77 -10.05
C PHE A 254 11.07 6.79 -9.97
N PRO A 255 12.24 6.47 -10.54
CA PRO A 255 13.43 7.32 -10.42
C PRO A 255 13.18 8.70 -11.04
N GLY A 256 13.62 9.75 -10.35
CA GLY A 256 13.46 11.14 -10.77
C GLY A 256 12.05 11.71 -10.56
N ILE A 257 11.08 10.92 -10.08
CA ILE A 257 9.73 11.40 -9.77
C ILE A 257 9.61 11.65 -8.27
N THR A 258 9.28 12.89 -7.90
CA THR A 258 8.95 13.29 -6.52
C THR A 258 7.44 13.32 -6.36
N ASN A 259 6.89 12.29 -5.70
CA ASN A 259 5.46 12.20 -5.41
C ASN A 259 5.09 12.81 -4.05
N THR A 260 3.94 13.49 -4.00
CA THR A 260 3.32 14.06 -2.80
C THR A 260 1.95 13.43 -2.56
N LEU A 261 1.76 12.71 -1.46
CA LEU A 261 0.47 12.17 -1.07
C LEU A 261 -0.41 13.29 -0.50
N LEU A 262 -1.63 13.42 -1.02
CA LEU A 262 -2.54 14.49 -0.66
C LEU A 262 -3.58 14.03 0.36
N THR A 263 -3.86 14.89 1.34
CA THR A 263 -4.85 14.65 2.40
C THR A 263 -5.70 15.90 2.63
N LEU A 264 -6.74 15.76 3.45
CA LEU A 264 -7.64 16.84 3.84
C LEU A 264 -6.90 18.10 4.32
N ASP A 265 -7.36 19.27 3.86
CA ASP A 265 -6.80 20.58 4.22
C ASP A 265 -6.81 20.82 5.74
N SER A 266 -7.85 20.34 6.43
CA SER A 266 -8.01 20.46 7.88
C SER A 266 -6.85 19.87 8.67
N ASN A 267 -6.18 18.84 8.15
CA ASN A 267 -5.00 18.24 8.80
C ASN A 267 -3.87 19.26 9.00
N PHE A 268 -3.75 20.25 8.13
CA PHE A 268 -2.70 21.27 8.19
C PHE A 268 -3.02 22.45 9.10
N ARG A 269 -4.23 22.46 9.68
CA ARG A 269 -4.67 23.42 10.71
C ARG A 269 -4.53 22.86 12.13
N LEU A 270 -4.25 21.56 12.27
CA LEU A 270 -4.05 20.91 13.57
C LEU A 270 -2.61 21.16 14.06
N PRO A 271 -2.42 21.86 15.20
CA PRO A 271 -1.11 22.04 15.82
C PRO A 271 -0.39 20.71 16.03
N PHE A 272 0.93 20.72 15.86
CA PHE A 272 1.86 19.58 15.92
C PHE A 272 1.64 18.49 14.86
N TYR A 273 0.40 18.06 14.62
CA TYR A 273 0.11 17.09 13.55
C TYR A 273 0.43 17.65 12.17
N ARG A 274 0.15 18.95 11.91
CA ARG A 274 0.54 19.61 10.66
C ARG A 274 2.05 19.50 10.41
N ASP A 275 2.85 19.63 11.46
CA ASP A 275 4.30 19.62 11.38
C ASP A 275 4.82 18.23 11.02
N TYR A 276 4.25 17.21 11.64
CA TYR A 276 4.48 15.82 11.28
C TYR A 276 4.05 15.51 9.84
N ALA A 277 2.84 15.90 9.42
CA ALA A 277 2.32 15.65 8.08
C ALA A 277 3.18 16.32 6.99
N LEU A 278 3.57 17.59 7.20
CA LEU A 278 4.48 18.31 6.30
C LEU A 278 5.88 17.69 6.27
N ALA A 279 6.39 17.23 7.42
CA ALA A 279 7.67 16.53 7.51
C ALA A 279 7.67 15.21 6.73
N MET A 280 6.57 14.47 6.77
CA MET A 280 6.35 13.26 5.96
C MET A 280 6.19 13.58 4.45
N GLY A 281 6.09 14.86 4.08
CA GLY A 281 5.90 15.31 2.71
C GLY A 281 4.48 15.15 2.19
N LEU A 282 3.47 15.14 3.08
CA LEU A 282 2.07 15.24 2.68
C LEU A 282 1.70 16.71 2.42
N ALA A 283 0.67 16.92 1.61
CA ALA A 283 0.14 18.25 1.32
C ALA A 283 -1.40 18.25 1.24
N SER A 284 -1.98 19.46 1.17
CA SER A 284 -3.43 19.64 1.05
C SER A 284 -3.93 19.15 -0.31
N VAL A 285 -5.08 18.47 -0.32
CA VAL A 285 -5.80 18.09 -1.56
C VAL A 285 -6.57 19.25 -2.18
N SER A 286 -6.42 20.47 -1.65
CA SER A 286 -7.00 21.66 -2.24
C SER A 286 -6.50 21.89 -3.67
N ARG A 287 -7.35 22.47 -4.51
CA ARG A 287 -7.02 22.77 -5.90
C ARG A 287 -5.74 23.61 -6.02
N GLU A 288 -5.63 24.65 -5.21
CA GLU A 288 -4.47 25.55 -5.18
C GLU A 288 -3.18 24.78 -4.88
N SER A 289 -3.19 23.91 -3.86
CA SER A 289 -2.03 23.09 -3.52
C SER A 289 -1.65 22.17 -4.67
N CYS A 290 -2.63 21.51 -5.29
CA CYS A 290 -2.39 20.62 -6.42
C CYS A 290 -1.75 21.37 -7.61
N GLU A 291 -2.31 22.53 -7.99
CA GLU A 291 -1.78 23.36 -9.08
C GLU A 291 -0.35 23.82 -8.75
N ASN A 292 -0.10 24.28 -7.52
CA ASN A 292 1.24 24.69 -7.07
C ASN A 292 2.26 23.53 -7.07
N LEU A 293 1.88 22.34 -6.58
CA LEU A 293 2.76 21.18 -6.54
C LEU A 293 3.17 20.68 -7.93
N LEU A 294 2.29 20.85 -8.92
CA LEU A 294 2.48 20.46 -10.31
C LEU A 294 3.03 21.57 -11.19
N SER A 295 3.20 22.79 -10.68
CA SER A 295 3.73 23.93 -11.47
C SER A 295 5.01 24.53 -10.90
N LYS A 296 5.49 24.06 -9.74
CA LYS A 296 6.69 24.57 -9.07
C LYS A 296 7.69 23.45 -8.76
N GLY A 297 8.96 23.79 -8.87
CA GLY A 297 10.07 22.86 -8.64
C GLY A 297 10.11 21.78 -9.72
N GLY A 298 10.67 20.61 -9.41
CA GLY A 298 10.93 19.60 -10.42
C GLY A 298 12.19 19.91 -11.23
N LEU A 299 12.47 19.12 -12.26
CA LEU A 299 13.70 19.19 -13.05
C LEU A 299 13.86 20.51 -13.83
N ASP A 300 12.74 21.15 -14.18
CA ASP A 300 12.64 22.38 -14.97
C ASP A 300 12.16 23.59 -14.15
N ASN A 301 12.02 23.44 -12.83
CA ASN A 301 11.35 24.39 -11.94
C ASN A 301 9.88 24.71 -12.27
N ALA A 302 9.28 24.04 -13.28
CA ALA A 302 7.89 24.19 -13.73
C ALA A 302 7.07 22.90 -13.59
N GLY A 303 7.58 21.95 -12.82
CA GLY A 303 6.87 20.75 -12.37
C GLY A 303 7.32 19.43 -13.01
N MET A 304 8.26 19.39 -13.95
CA MET A 304 8.74 18.12 -14.51
C MET A 304 9.30 17.21 -13.41
N GLY A 305 8.86 15.96 -13.38
CA GLY A 305 9.24 15.00 -12.34
C GLY A 305 8.44 15.19 -11.04
N ARG A 306 7.43 16.06 -11.03
CA ARG A 306 6.48 16.16 -9.92
C ARG A 306 5.32 15.22 -10.13
N ALA A 307 4.91 14.59 -9.04
CA ALA A 307 3.67 13.86 -8.99
C ALA A 307 2.89 14.18 -7.73
N ILE A 308 1.56 14.08 -7.84
CA ILE A 308 0.67 14.08 -6.69
C ILE A 308 -0.15 12.79 -6.68
N THR A 309 -0.44 12.28 -5.48
CA THR A 309 -1.35 11.15 -5.30
C THR A 309 -2.64 11.64 -4.66
N ILE A 310 -3.76 11.42 -5.35
CA ILE A 310 -5.11 11.76 -4.88
C ILE A 310 -5.86 10.44 -4.66
N VAL A 311 -6.40 10.26 -3.45
CA VAL A 311 -7.37 9.20 -3.21
C VAL A 311 -8.74 9.68 -3.68
N VAL A 312 -9.15 9.27 -4.87
CA VAL A 312 -10.20 9.97 -5.64
C VAL A 312 -11.59 9.76 -5.05
N GLY A 313 -11.91 8.55 -4.58
CA GLY A 313 -13.21 8.23 -3.99
C GLY A 313 -13.49 9.01 -2.70
N GLY A 314 -12.43 9.30 -1.94
CA GLY A 314 -12.47 10.10 -0.71
C GLY A 314 -13.44 9.54 0.34
N ALA A 315 -13.97 10.44 1.16
CA ALA A 315 -14.93 10.13 2.21
C ALA A 315 -16.28 9.52 1.73
N SER A 316 -16.61 9.59 0.43
CA SER A 316 -17.79 8.87 -0.08
C SER A 316 -17.50 7.37 -0.16
N GLU A 317 -16.36 7.02 -0.76
CA GLU A 317 -15.99 5.62 -1.00
C GLU A 317 -15.65 4.90 0.30
N SER A 318 -15.07 5.62 1.28
CA SER A 318 -14.78 5.04 2.59
C SER A 318 -16.02 4.66 3.41
N LEU A 319 -17.18 5.24 3.13
CA LEU A 319 -18.45 4.91 3.80
C LEU A 319 -19.15 3.67 3.23
N ASP A 320 -18.74 3.25 2.03
CA ASP A 320 -19.29 2.11 1.31
C ASP A 320 -18.22 1.00 1.13
N ALA A 321 -17.11 1.08 1.87
CA ALA A 321 -16.00 0.15 1.79
C ALA A 321 -16.42 -1.20 2.37
N GLN A 322 -16.43 -2.23 1.53
CA GLN A 322 -16.82 -3.58 1.91
C GLN A 322 -15.69 -4.55 1.57
N PRO A 323 -15.30 -5.44 2.49
CA PRO A 323 -14.33 -6.49 2.19
C PRO A 323 -14.74 -7.31 0.96
N HIS A 324 -13.76 -7.71 0.16
CA HIS A 324 -13.92 -8.57 -1.03
C HIS A 324 -14.67 -7.94 -2.20
N ALA A 325 -15.06 -6.67 -2.11
CA ALA A 325 -15.72 -5.92 -3.17
C ALA A 325 -14.97 -4.60 -3.44
N ILE A 326 -14.74 -4.27 -4.71
CA ILE A 326 -14.16 -2.97 -5.09
C ILE A 326 -15.21 -2.17 -5.83
N ARG A 327 -15.78 -1.18 -5.13
CA ARG A 327 -16.79 -0.25 -5.66
C ARG A 327 -16.20 1.14 -5.64
N LEU A 328 -15.93 1.70 -6.81
CA LEU A 328 -15.22 2.96 -6.96
C LEU A 328 -16.18 4.13 -7.19
N VAL A 329 -16.19 5.09 -6.27
CA VAL A 329 -16.94 6.34 -6.41
C VAL A 329 -16.21 7.24 -7.40
N LEU A 330 -16.43 6.99 -8.68
CA LEU A 330 -15.64 7.60 -9.75
C LEU A 330 -16.50 8.14 -10.90
N LYS A 331 -17.73 7.64 -11.12
CA LYS A 331 -18.55 7.96 -12.30
C LYS A 331 -18.76 9.47 -12.49
N ARG A 332 -18.93 10.23 -11.39
CA ARG A 332 -19.12 11.69 -11.42
C ARG A 332 -17.88 12.48 -10.97
N ARG A 333 -16.80 11.80 -10.55
CA ARG A 333 -15.57 12.45 -10.04
C ARG A 333 -14.65 12.86 -11.19
N LYS A 334 -14.92 14.01 -11.80
CA LYS A 334 -14.12 14.56 -12.91
C LYS A 334 -13.16 15.68 -12.49
N GLY A 335 -13.12 16.05 -11.21
CA GLY A 335 -12.32 17.17 -10.69
C GLY A 335 -10.81 17.00 -10.91
N PHE A 336 -10.28 15.79 -10.65
CA PHE A 336 -8.86 15.49 -10.86
C PHE A 336 -8.47 15.48 -12.35
N VAL A 337 -9.40 15.12 -13.24
CA VAL A 337 -9.21 15.21 -14.70
C VAL A 337 -9.14 16.67 -15.15
N LYS A 338 -10.05 17.53 -14.64
CA LYS A 338 -10.01 18.98 -14.92
C LYS A 338 -8.70 19.61 -14.40
N LEU A 339 -8.18 19.14 -13.27
CA LEU A 339 -6.88 19.54 -12.74
C LEU A 339 -5.71 19.08 -13.63
N ALA A 340 -5.74 17.84 -14.11
CA ALA A 340 -4.75 17.30 -15.03
C ALA A 340 -4.65 18.14 -16.31
N ILE A 341 -5.79 18.48 -16.92
CA ILE A 341 -5.86 19.31 -18.13
C ILE A 341 -5.24 20.69 -17.90
N ARG A 342 -5.50 21.31 -16.75
CA ARG A 342 -4.93 22.64 -16.45
C ARG A 342 -3.43 22.62 -16.24
N THR A 343 -2.94 21.57 -15.61
CA THR A 343 -1.53 21.44 -15.20
C THR A 343 -0.68 20.75 -16.26
N GLY A 344 -1.29 20.09 -17.26
CA GLY A 344 -0.58 19.25 -18.21
C GLY A 344 0.01 17.99 -17.57
N ALA A 345 -0.56 17.54 -16.44
CA ALA A 345 -0.13 16.33 -15.76
C ALA A 345 -0.85 15.11 -16.34
N ASP A 346 -0.10 14.05 -16.61
CA ASP A 346 -0.66 12.80 -17.09
C ASP A 346 -1.40 12.10 -15.95
N LEU A 347 -2.56 11.53 -16.25
CA LEU A 347 -3.35 10.77 -15.28
C LEU A 347 -2.80 9.36 -15.17
N VAL A 348 -2.51 8.88 -13.96
CA VAL A 348 -2.01 7.52 -13.74
C VAL A 348 -2.97 6.79 -12.80
N PRO A 349 -3.74 5.81 -13.30
CA PRO A 349 -4.60 5.01 -12.44
C PRO A 349 -3.77 4.11 -11.52
N VAL A 350 -4.13 4.06 -10.25
CA VAL A 350 -3.53 3.16 -9.26
C VAL A 350 -4.65 2.34 -8.62
N LEU A 351 -4.52 1.02 -8.68
CA LEU A 351 -5.48 0.08 -8.10
C LEU A 351 -4.80 -0.72 -6.98
N ALA A 352 -5.37 -0.67 -5.78
CA ALA A 352 -4.88 -1.33 -4.58
C ALA A 352 -5.81 -2.48 -4.20
N PHE A 353 -5.27 -3.70 -4.29
CA PHE A 353 -5.93 -4.92 -3.84
C PHE A 353 -5.62 -5.14 -2.36
N GLY A 354 -6.64 -5.48 -1.55
CA GLY A 354 -6.50 -5.70 -0.11
C GLY A 354 -6.88 -4.51 0.77
N GLU A 355 -7.12 -3.32 0.19
CA GLU A 355 -7.38 -2.09 0.96
C GLU A 355 -8.74 -2.11 1.68
N ASN A 356 -9.76 -2.70 1.07
CA ASN A 356 -11.10 -2.80 1.69
C ASN A 356 -11.16 -3.91 2.74
N GLU A 357 -10.22 -4.87 2.70
CA GLU A 357 -10.12 -6.01 3.60
C GLU A 357 -9.43 -5.65 4.93
N LEU A 358 -8.93 -4.42 5.07
CA LEU A 358 -8.24 -3.95 6.27
C LEU A 358 -9.20 -3.69 7.44
N TYR A 359 -10.48 -3.47 7.17
CA TYR A 359 -11.49 -3.16 8.17
C TYR A 359 -12.82 -3.82 7.80
N GLU A 360 -13.61 -4.16 8.81
CA GLU A 360 -15.02 -4.50 8.60
C GLU A 360 -15.84 -3.26 8.93
N GLN A 361 -16.60 -2.79 7.95
CA GLN A 361 -17.47 -1.65 8.13
C GLN A 361 -18.85 -2.12 8.57
N VAL A 362 -19.37 -1.52 9.64
CA VAL A 362 -20.78 -1.72 10.02
C VAL A 362 -21.62 -1.00 8.97
N SER A 363 -22.46 -1.74 8.25
CA SER A 363 -23.26 -1.16 7.18
C SER A 363 -24.18 -0.06 7.73
N SER A 364 -23.94 1.18 7.31
CA SER A 364 -24.69 2.36 7.74
C SER A 364 -26.18 2.29 7.35
N ASP A 365 -26.53 1.43 6.40
CA ASP A 365 -27.91 1.20 5.94
C ASP A 365 -28.82 0.61 7.01
N GLN A 366 -28.23 -0.06 8.01
CA GLN A 366 -28.96 -0.57 9.17
C GLN A 366 -29.20 0.52 10.23
N HIS A 367 -28.62 1.72 10.08
CA HIS A 367 -28.68 2.80 11.06
C HIS A 367 -28.91 4.19 10.43
N PRO A 368 -30.16 4.54 10.06
CA PRO A 368 -30.49 5.77 9.33
C PRO A 368 -30.06 7.07 10.01
N PHE A 369 -30.10 7.12 11.35
CA PHE A 369 -29.67 8.29 12.13
C PHE A 369 -28.16 8.53 12.07
N ILE A 370 -27.37 7.45 12.13
CA ILE A 370 -25.92 7.48 12.03
C ILE A 370 -25.51 7.95 10.62
N ARG A 371 -26.15 7.39 9.59
CA ARG A 371 -25.92 7.80 8.20
C ARG A 371 -26.24 9.29 7.99
N LYS A 372 -27.36 9.79 8.54
CA LYS A 372 -27.70 11.22 8.49
C LYS A 372 -26.64 12.09 9.18
N PHE A 373 -26.14 11.67 10.34
CA PHE A 373 -25.07 12.39 11.04
C PHE A 373 -23.75 12.38 10.25
N GLN A 374 -23.32 11.24 9.73
CA GLN A 374 -22.12 11.13 8.89
C GLN A 374 -22.22 12.03 7.65
N LEU A 375 -23.38 12.04 6.98
CA LEU A 375 -23.64 12.92 5.83
C LEU A 375 -23.64 14.40 6.22
N LEU A 376 -24.12 14.74 7.41
CA LEU A 376 -24.05 16.09 7.94
C LEU A 376 -22.59 16.52 8.19
N VAL A 377 -21.80 15.71 8.89
CA VAL A 377 -20.36 15.98 9.15
C VAL A 377 -19.58 16.06 7.84
N LYS A 378 -19.89 15.19 6.87
CA LYS A 378 -19.33 15.28 5.51
C LYS A 378 -19.62 16.63 4.86
N ARG A 379 -20.87 17.09 4.93
CA ARG A 379 -21.32 18.33 4.30
C ARG A 379 -20.70 19.56 4.97
N THR A 380 -20.53 19.53 6.29
CA THR A 380 -20.02 20.68 7.05
C THR A 380 -18.50 20.72 7.15
N MET A 381 -17.84 19.56 7.29
CA MET A 381 -16.41 19.46 7.58
C MET A 381 -15.57 18.82 6.46
N GLY A 382 -16.20 18.27 5.41
CA GLY A 382 -15.49 17.66 4.28
C GLY A 382 -14.86 16.29 4.57
N PHE A 383 -15.05 15.75 5.78
CA PHE A 383 -14.63 14.41 6.19
C PHE A 383 -15.78 13.67 6.87
N THR A 384 -15.70 12.34 6.93
CA THR A 384 -16.67 11.50 7.65
C THR A 384 -15.94 10.71 8.73
N VAL A 385 -16.66 10.37 9.79
CA VAL A 385 -16.20 9.36 10.76
C VAL A 385 -16.91 8.06 10.38
N PRO A 386 -16.26 7.16 9.61
CA PRO A 386 -16.83 5.85 9.34
C PRO A 386 -16.97 5.09 10.66
N LEU A 387 -18.09 4.41 10.86
CA LEU A 387 -18.21 3.43 11.94
C LEU A 387 -17.68 2.10 11.41
N PHE A 388 -16.54 1.68 11.92
CA PHE A 388 -15.89 0.43 11.56
C PHE A 388 -15.45 -0.28 12.82
N HIS A 389 -15.46 -1.61 12.78
CA HIS A 389 -14.77 -2.43 13.76
C HIS A 389 -13.60 -3.13 13.08
N ALA A 390 -12.48 -3.16 13.78
CA ALA A 390 -11.39 -4.07 13.47
C ALA A 390 -10.88 -4.60 14.81
N ARG A 391 -9.58 -4.84 14.94
CA ARG A 391 -9.02 -5.49 16.11
C ARG A 391 -8.76 -4.50 17.25
N GLY A 392 -8.85 -4.99 18.47
CA GLY A 392 -8.28 -4.32 19.62
C GLY A 392 -6.75 -4.37 19.62
N VAL A 393 -6.12 -3.47 20.40
CA VAL A 393 -4.67 -3.55 20.67
C VAL A 393 -4.32 -4.83 21.43
N PHE A 394 -5.24 -5.30 22.27
CA PHE A 394 -5.08 -6.49 23.11
C PHE A 394 -6.06 -7.64 22.78
N ASN A 395 -7.07 -7.41 21.92
CA ASN A 395 -8.09 -8.40 21.56
C ASN A 395 -8.29 -8.49 20.04
N TYR A 396 -8.88 -9.59 19.56
CA TYR A 396 -9.08 -9.84 18.14
C TYR A 396 -10.38 -9.24 17.57
N ASP A 397 -11.29 -8.78 18.42
CA ASP A 397 -12.71 -8.67 18.03
C ASP A 397 -13.26 -7.23 18.01
N VAL A 398 -12.67 -6.29 18.77
CA VAL A 398 -13.13 -4.88 18.81
C VAL A 398 -11.98 -3.89 19.02
N GLY A 399 -11.74 -3.03 18.03
CA GLY A 399 -10.88 -1.85 18.15
C GLY A 399 -10.56 -1.14 16.83
N LEU A 400 -9.56 -0.25 16.88
CA LEU A 400 -9.14 0.61 15.76
C LEU A 400 -8.05 -0.01 14.88
N MET A 401 -7.51 -1.17 15.26
CA MET A 401 -6.34 -1.76 14.64
C MET A 401 -6.75 -2.55 13.37
N PRO A 402 -6.31 -2.17 12.16
CA PRO A 402 -6.70 -2.86 10.93
C PRO A 402 -6.29 -4.34 10.93
N TYR A 403 -6.99 -5.15 10.14
CA TYR A 403 -6.62 -6.53 9.90
C TYR A 403 -5.30 -6.64 9.13
N ARG A 404 -4.53 -7.69 9.43
CA ARG A 404 -3.26 -8.00 8.75
C ARG A 404 -3.56 -8.73 7.44
N ARG A 405 -3.85 -7.97 6.38
CA ARG A 405 -4.12 -8.51 5.03
C ARG A 405 -3.08 -8.01 4.04
N PRO A 406 -2.70 -8.82 3.02
CA PRO A 406 -1.81 -8.41 1.95
C PRO A 406 -2.33 -7.17 1.21
N LEU A 407 -1.46 -6.17 0.98
CA LEU A 407 -1.74 -5.01 0.13
C LEU A 407 -0.90 -5.05 -1.13
N ASN A 408 -1.55 -5.15 -2.30
CA ASN A 408 -0.87 -5.10 -3.59
C ASN A 408 -1.34 -3.87 -4.37
N ILE A 409 -0.43 -2.90 -4.54
CA ILE A 409 -0.73 -1.60 -5.13
C ILE A 409 -0.13 -1.57 -6.53
N VAL A 410 -0.98 -1.51 -7.55
CA VAL A 410 -0.55 -1.58 -8.95
C VAL A 410 -0.71 -0.22 -9.61
N VAL A 411 0.41 0.35 -10.05
CA VAL A 411 0.45 1.60 -10.82
C VAL A 411 0.30 1.30 -12.31
N GLY A 412 -0.76 1.86 -12.89
CA GLY A 412 -1.16 1.70 -14.28
C GLY A 412 -0.36 2.53 -15.28
N ARG A 413 -0.85 2.51 -16.53
CA ARG A 413 -0.27 3.27 -17.63
C ARG A 413 -0.71 4.74 -17.55
N PRO A 414 0.15 5.69 -17.91
CA PRO A 414 -0.24 7.09 -17.95
C PRO A 414 -1.20 7.34 -19.11
N ILE A 415 -2.30 8.04 -18.85
CA ILE A 415 -3.14 8.67 -19.88
C ILE A 415 -2.55 10.06 -20.12
N GLN A 416 -2.00 10.25 -21.31
CA GLN A 416 -1.40 11.52 -21.70
C GLN A 416 -2.46 12.63 -21.75
N VAL A 417 -2.11 13.77 -21.18
CA VAL A 417 -2.98 14.94 -21.14
C VAL A 417 -2.31 16.09 -21.89
N VAL A 418 -3.07 16.71 -22.79
CA VAL A 418 -2.68 17.95 -23.45
C VAL A 418 -3.15 19.11 -22.59
N GLN A 419 -2.21 19.98 -22.23
CA GLN A 419 -2.51 21.10 -21.34
C GLN A 419 -3.40 22.13 -22.04
N GLN A 420 -4.46 22.57 -21.36
CA GLN A 420 -5.28 23.70 -21.79
C GLN A 420 -5.22 24.79 -20.72
N GLN A 421 -4.61 25.93 -21.06
CA GLN A 421 -4.38 27.02 -20.10
C GLN A 421 -5.66 27.83 -19.80
N ASP A 422 -6.54 27.99 -20.79
CA ASP A 422 -7.77 28.76 -20.63
C ASP A 422 -8.88 27.92 -20.00
N ARG A 423 -9.24 28.27 -18.77
CA ARG A 423 -10.27 27.59 -17.98
C ARG A 423 -11.64 27.60 -18.66
N ALA A 424 -11.98 28.67 -19.37
CA ALA A 424 -13.28 28.80 -20.03
C ALA A 424 -13.40 27.90 -21.26
N LYS A 425 -12.27 27.41 -21.78
CA LYS A 425 -12.18 26.57 -22.98
C LYS A 425 -11.99 25.08 -22.68
N ILE A 426 -12.04 24.66 -21.41
CA ILE A 426 -12.00 23.24 -21.10
C ILE A 426 -13.31 22.61 -21.53
N GLU A 427 -13.28 21.96 -22.68
CA GLU A 427 -14.42 21.24 -23.24
C GLU A 427 -14.78 20.04 -22.36
N ASP A 428 -16.05 19.95 -21.94
CA ASP A 428 -16.51 18.80 -21.15
C ASP A 428 -16.38 17.48 -21.94
N ALA A 429 -16.42 17.53 -23.27
CA ALA A 429 -16.15 16.36 -24.12
C ALA A 429 -14.73 15.79 -23.92
N TYR A 430 -13.71 16.65 -23.84
CA TYR A 430 -12.33 16.21 -23.59
C TYR A 430 -12.13 15.68 -22.17
N VAL A 431 -12.80 16.31 -21.19
CA VAL A 431 -12.82 15.81 -19.80
C VAL A 431 -13.42 14.42 -19.74
N ASP A 432 -14.53 14.20 -20.44
CA ASP A 432 -15.26 12.94 -20.44
C ASP A 432 -14.50 11.84 -21.17
N GLU A 433 -13.82 12.21 -22.26
CA GLU A 433 -12.92 11.31 -22.98
C GLU A 433 -11.76 10.83 -22.09
N LEU A 434 -11.04 11.75 -21.44
CA LEU A 434 -9.94 11.41 -20.53
C LEU A 434 -10.42 10.60 -19.33
N HIS A 435 -11.58 10.95 -18.76
CA HIS A 435 -12.18 10.18 -17.68
C HIS A 435 -12.55 8.76 -18.13
N ALA A 436 -13.11 8.59 -19.32
CA ALA A 436 -13.42 7.28 -19.87
C ALA A 436 -12.15 6.45 -20.14
N ARG A 437 -11.08 7.07 -20.66
CA ARG A 437 -9.76 6.43 -20.81
C ARG A 437 -9.20 5.99 -19.44
N TYR A 438 -9.33 6.84 -18.43
CA TYR A 438 -8.91 6.54 -17.06
C TYR A 438 -9.67 5.35 -16.46
N VAL A 439 -10.99 5.31 -16.61
CA VAL A 439 -11.82 4.18 -16.16
C VAL A 439 -11.46 2.88 -16.89
N ARG A 440 -11.26 2.94 -18.22
CA ARG A 440 -10.83 1.76 -18.99
C ARG A 440 -9.49 1.21 -18.53
N GLU A 441 -8.54 2.07 -18.17
CA GLU A 441 -7.25 1.63 -17.63
C GLU A 441 -7.38 1.01 -16.23
N LEU A 442 -8.29 1.49 -15.37
CA LEU A 442 -8.61 0.81 -14.10
C LEU A 442 -9.22 -0.57 -14.34
N GLN A 443 -10.16 -0.68 -15.30
CA GLN A 443 -10.75 -1.97 -15.67
C GLN A 443 -9.69 -2.93 -16.22
N ARG A 444 -8.76 -2.44 -17.04
CA ARG A 444 -7.62 -3.23 -17.53
C ARG A 444 -6.75 -3.75 -16.38
N LEU A 445 -6.41 -2.91 -15.40
CA LEU A 445 -5.67 -3.32 -14.21
C LEU A 445 -6.43 -4.38 -13.41
N TRP A 446 -7.74 -4.20 -13.24
CA TRP A 446 -8.57 -5.19 -12.58
C TRP A 446 -8.52 -6.54 -13.30
N GLU A 447 -8.78 -6.55 -14.62
CA GLU A 447 -8.76 -7.78 -15.43
C GLU A 447 -7.41 -8.52 -15.37
N GLU A 448 -6.30 -7.79 -15.42
CA GLU A 448 -4.95 -8.36 -15.41
C GLU A 448 -4.56 -8.94 -14.04
N TYR A 449 -4.95 -8.30 -12.94
CA TYR A 449 -4.43 -8.63 -11.60
C TYR A 449 -5.45 -9.27 -10.66
N ARG A 450 -6.76 -9.23 -10.95
CA ARG A 450 -7.81 -9.80 -10.07
C ARG A 450 -7.60 -11.28 -9.77
N GLY A 451 -7.12 -12.06 -10.75
CA GLY A 451 -6.86 -13.49 -10.58
C GLY A 451 -5.71 -13.80 -9.61
N LEU A 452 -4.82 -12.84 -9.38
CA LEU A 452 -3.66 -12.98 -8.50
C LEU A 452 -3.93 -12.42 -7.10
N PHE A 453 -4.56 -11.25 -7.04
CA PHE A 453 -4.66 -10.47 -5.79
C PHE A 453 -6.08 -10.37 -5.22
N ALA A 454 -7.11 -10.71 -6.00
CA ALA A 454 -8.52 -10.70 -5.59
C ALA A 454 -9.14 -12.11 -5.69
N THR A 455 -8.48 -13.09 -5.08
CA THR A 455 -8.89 -14.51 -5.11
C THR A 455 -10.16 -14.78 -4.31
N GLU A 456 -10.41 -13.97 -3.27
CA GLU A 456 -11.58 -14.09 -2.38
C GLU A 456 -12.70 -13.10 -2.76
N ARG A 457 -12.67 -12.50 -3.97
CA ARG A 457 -13.64 -11.48 -4.38
C ARG A 457 -15.08 -12.00 -4.40
N THR A 458 -16.01 -11.17 -3.97
CA THR A 458 -17.45 -11.45 -4.01
C THR A 458 -18.16 -10.75 -5.17
N SER A 459 -17.53 -9.72 -5.75
CA SER A 459 -18.01 -8.99 -6.92
C SER A 459 -16.88 -8.65 -7.88
N GLU A 460 -17.25 -8.26 -9.09
CA GLU A 460 -16.33 -7.61 -10.02
C GLU A 460 -16.17 -6.12 -9.68
N LEU A 461 -15.20 -5.46 -10.32
CA LEU A 461 -14.98 -4.02 -10.16
C LEU A 461 -16.21 -3.22 -10.60
N GLU A 462 -16.77 -2.41 -9.69
CA GLU A 462 -17.91 -1.54 -9.98
C GLU A 462 -17.50 -0.07 -10.00
N ILE A 463 -18.01 0.68 -10.96
CA ILE A 463 -17.87 2.15 -11.01
C ILE A 463 -19.20 2.80 -10.62
N VAL A 464 -19.25 3.41 -9.44
CA VAL A 464 -20.45 4.02 -8.85
C VAL A 464 -20.42 5.55 -8.85
N ALA A 465 -21.57 6.15 -8.56
CA ALA A 465 -21.86 7.58 -8.73
C ALA A 465 -21.25 8.51 -7.67
#